data_AF-A0A9X0AV09-F1
#
_entry.id   AF-A0A9X0AV09-F1
#
_cell.length_a   1.000
_cell.length_b   1.000
_cell.length_c   1.000
_cell.angle_alpha   90.00
_cell.angle_beta   90.00
_cell.angle_gamma   90.00
#
_symmetry.space_group_name_H-M   'P 1'
#
loop_
_entity.id
_entity.type
_entity.pdbx_description
1 polymer ?
#
loop_
_entity_poly.entity_id
_entity_poly.type
_entity_poly.pdbx_seq_one_letter_code
_entity_poly.pdbx_strand_id
1 'polypeptide(L)'
;MATPDTTTTPSAAEHETSYQIFSATYSSPNNEKFEHVHKLATPTSDKVSDRTSYLGALRKATVDMQERVNKELTARMEEDKVRETGDANGSKVNGGVIDEAKEEDNYGEEVVEEED
;
A
#
# COMPACT_ATOMS: atom_id res chain seq x y z
N MET A 1 -33.13 -61.85 -15.48
CA MET A 1 -33.87 -60.68 -14.97
C MET A 1 -32.88 -59.87 -14.16
N ALA A 2 -32.14 -58.97 -14.81
CA ALA A 2 -32.47 -57.56 -15.07
C ALA A 2 -31.96 -56.67 -13.91
N THR A 3 -30.96 -55.86 -14.23
CA THR A 3 -30.34 -54.80 -13.41
C THR A 3 -31.33 -53.68 -13.08
N PRO A 4 -30.97 -52.79 -12.15
CA PRO A 4 -31.23 -51.38 -12.39
C PRO A 4 -29.93 -50.60 -12.60
N ASP A 5 -29.88 -50.01 -13.80
CA ASP A 5 -29.02 -48.93 -14.24
C ASP A 5 -29.43 -47.64 -13.51
N THR A 6 -28.46 -46.86 -13.02
CA THR A 6 -28.64 -45.42 -12.86
C THR A 6 -27.31 -44.73 -13.13
N THR A 7 -27.08 -44.54 -14.43
CA THR A 7 -26.33 -43.41 -14.98
C THR A 7 -26.67 -42.12 -14.22
N THR A 8 -25.67 -41.53 -13.55
CA THR A 8 -25.67 -40.10 -13.20
C THR A 8 -24.47 -39.45 -13.87
N THR A 9 -24.82 -38.64 -14.86
CA THR A 9 -24.04 -37.70 -15.64
C THR A 9 -22.91 -36.99 -14.86
N PRO A 10 -21.71 -36.82 -15.45
CA PRO A 10 -20.70 -35.94 -14.87
C PRO A 10 -21.19 -34.48 -14.97
N SER A 11 -21.49 -33.89 -13.81
CA SER A 11 -21.70 -32.45 -13.65
C SER A 11 -20.44 -31.70 -14.10
N ALA A 12 -20.67 -30.60 -14.80
CA ALA A 12 -19.68 -29.79 -15.50
C ALA A 12 -18.38 -29.57 -14.71
N ALA A 13 -17.26 -29.66 -15.42
CA ALA A 13 -15.93 -29.33 -14.94
C ALA A 13 -15.92 -27.96 -14.26
N GLU A 14 -15.88 -27.96 -12.93
CA GLU A 14 -15.43 -26.85 -12.13
C GLU A 14 -13.95 -26.63 -12.50
N HIS A 15 -13.68 -25.68 -13.40
CA HIS A 15 -12.34 -25.15 -13.54
C HIS A 15 -12.04 -24.44 -12.23
N GLU A 16 -11.31 -25.10 -11.33
CA GLU A 16 -10.70 -24.42 -10.18
C GLU A 16 -9.86 -23.27 -10.73
N THR A 17 -10.39 -22.05 -10.63
CA THR A 17 -9.65 -20.85 -10.97
C THR A 17 -8.54 -20.73 -9.93
N SER A 18 -7.32 -21.14 -10.29
CA SER A 18 -6.17 -20.87 -9.45
C SER A 18 -5.90 -19.37 -9.43
N TYR A 19 -5.39 -18.88 -8.30
CA TYR A 19 -5.04 -17.47 -8.13
C TYR A 19 -3.59 -17.36 -7.71
N GLN A 20 -2.94 -16.29 -8.16
CA GLN A 20 -1.66 -15.84 -7.67
C GLN A 20 -1.84 -14.71 -6.67
N ILE A 21 -1.02 -14.74 -5.62
CA ILE A 21 -1.04 -13.73 -4.56
C ILE A 21 0.02 -12.68 -4.88
N PHE A 22 -0.41 -11.42 -4.92
CA PHE A 22 0.44 -10.24 -4.95
C PHE A 22 0.21 -9.46 -3.66
N SER A 23 1.21 -9.40 -2.79
CA SER A 23 1.08 -8.78 -1.47
C SER A 23 2.21 -7.81 -1.16
N ALA A 24 1.93 -6.89 -0.24
CA ALA A 24 2.90 -5.97 0.34
C ALA A 24 2.69 -5.92 1.85
N THR A 25 3.78 -6.01 2.60
CA THR A 25 3.76 -5.96 4.07
C THR A 25 4.72 -4.88 4.54
N TYR A 26 4.24 -4.03 5.43
CA TYR A 26 5.04 -2.99 6.07
C TYR A 26 5.20 -3.27 7.55
N SER A 27 6.39 -2.97 8.06
CA SER A 27 6.72 -3.06 9.47
C SER A 27 7.61 -1.89 9.88
N SER A 28 7.29 -1.27 11.01
CA SER A 28 8.08 -0.22 11.64
C SER A 28 8.19 -0.49 13.14
N PRO A 29 9.26 -0.03 13.82
CA PRO A 29 9.35 -0.08 15.28
C PRO A 29 8.31 0.81 15.97
N ASN A 30 7.94 1.92 15.33
CA ASN A 30 7.18 3.01 15.96
C ASN A 30 5.75 3.14 15.42
N ASN A 31 5.47 2.51 14.27
CA ASN A 31 4.19 2.58 13.57
C ASN A 31 3.58 1.17 13.41
N GLU A 32 2.25 1.09 13.42
CA GLU A 32 1.55 -0.20 13.30
C GLU A 32 1.90 -0.95 12.01
N LYS A 33 1.82 -2.27 11.98
CA LYS A 33 2.05 -3.03 10.76
C LYS A 33 0.84 -2.93 9.83
N PHE A 34 1.06 -2.94 8.52
CA PHE A 34 -0.02 -3.11 7.56
C PHE A 34 0.34 -4.17 6.53
N GLU A 35 -0.70 -4.80 5.98
CA GLU A 35 -0.58 -5.79 4.92
C GLU A 35 -1.68 -5.56 3.90
N HIS A 36 -1.30 -5.58 2.62
CA HIS A 36 -2.22 -5.56 1.50
C HIS A 36 -2.05 -6.82 0.68
N VAL A 37 -3.17 -7.46 0.33
CA VAL A 37 -3.19 -8.69 -0.45
C VAL A 37 -4.11 -8.50 -1.64
N HIS A 38 -3.57 -8.77 -2.83
CA HIS A 38 -4.30 -8.80 -4.09
C HIS A 38 -4.26 -10.21 -4.68
N LYS A 39 -5.43 -10.72 -5.05
CA LYS A 39 -5.58 -12.00 -5.76
C LYS A 39 -5.70 -11.73 -7.25
N LEU A 40 -4.80 -12.34 -8.02
CA LEU A 40 -4.82 -12.28 -9.49
C LEU A 40 -5.20 -13.64 -10.03
N ALA A 41 -6.12 -13.70 -10.98
CA ALA A 41 -6.48 -14.97 -11.62
C ALA A 41 -5.27 -15.51 -12.39
N THR A 42 -4.91 -16.78 -12.18
CA THR A 42 -3.85 -17.43 -12.95
C THR A 42 -4.29 -17.60 -14.40
N PRO A 43 -3.42 -17.35 -15.39
CA PRO A 43 -3.70 -17.68 -16.78
C PRO A 43 -4.10 -19.15 -16.92
N THR A 44 -5.23 -19.42 -17.57
CA THR A 44 -5.75 -20.79 -17.76
C THR A 44 -5.05 -21.53 -18.91
N SER A 45 -4.25 -20.82 -19.72
CA SER A 45 -3.53 -21.35 -20.87
C SER A 45 -2.29 -20.51 -21.18
N ASP A 46 -1.34 -21.09 -21.93
CA ASP A 46 -0.15 -20.41 -22.44
C ASP A 46 -0.41 -19.53 -23.67
N LYS A 47 -1.69 -19.30 -24.01
CA LYS A 47 -2.07 -18.40 -25.08
C LYS A 47 -1.59 -16.99 -24.78
N VAL A 48 -1.10 -16.31 -25.82
CA VAL A 48 -0.63 -14.92 -25.72
C VAL A 48 -1.73 -14.01 -25.18
N SER A 49 -2.99 -14.21 -25.58
CA SER A 49 -4.14 -13.43 -25.08
C SER A 49 -4.31 -13.50 -23.57
N ASP A 50 -4.15 -14.69 -23.00
CA ASP A 50 -4.41 -14.96 -21.59
C ASP A 50 -3.25 -14.40 -20.75
N ARG A 51 -2.02 -14.53 -21.27
CA ARG A 51 -0.83 -13.90 -20.69
C ARG A 51 -0.90 -12.38 -20.73
N THR A 52 -1.31 -11.78 -21.85
CA THR A 52 -1.49 -10.32 -21.98
C THR A 52 -2.54 -9.82 -20.99
N SER A 53 -3.66 -10.52 -20.85
CA SER A 53 -4.74 -10.17 -19.92
C SER A 53 -4.26 -10.23 -18.46
N TYR A 54 -3.54 -11.29 -18.09
CA TYR A 54 -2.94 -11.43 -16.77
C TYR A 54 -1.92 -10.33 -16.47
N LEU A 55 -1.01 -10.03 -17.42
CA LEU A 55 -0.03 -8.97 -17.24
C LEU A 55 -0.68 -7.58 -17.13
N GLY A 56 -1.78 -7.35 -17.86
CA GLY A 56 -2.60 -6.14 -17.71
C GLY A 56 -3.22 -6.03 -16.31
N ALA A 57 -3.80 -7.12 -15.81
CA ALA A 57 -4.36 -7.19 -14.47
C ALA A 57 -3.28 -6.99 -13.38
N LEU A 58 -2.11 -7.61 -13.55
CA LEU A 58 -0.96 -7.44 -12.66
C LEU A 58 -0.49 -5.99 -12.64
N ARG A 59 -0.31 -5.35 -13.80
CA ARG A 59 0.09 -3.94 -13.88
C ARG A 59 -0.89 -3.04 -13.14
N LYS A 60 -2.19 -3.24 -13.36
CA LYS A 60 -3.22 -2.47 -12.66
C LYS A 60 -3.13 -2.69 -11.15
N ALA A 61 -3.05 -3.94 -10.70
CA ALA A 61 -2.92 -4.26 -9.29
C ALA A 61 -1.65 -3.66 -8.66
N THR A 62 -0.55 -3.56 -9.41
CA THR A 62 0.68 -2.89 -8.94
C THR A 62 0.47 -1.39 -8.75
N VAL A 63 -0.18 -0.71 -9.69
CA VAL A 63 -0.48 0.74 -9.56
C VAL A 63 -1.42 0.98 -8.38
N ASP A 64 -2.50 0.21 -8.28
CA ASP A 64 -3.45 0.32 -7.16
C ASP A 64 -2.77 0.07 -5.81
N MET A 65 -1.87 -0.91 -5.73
CA MET A 65 -1.08 -1.21 -4.54
C MET A 65 -0.14 -0.07 -4.18
N GLN A 66 0.54 0.51 -5.17
CA GLN A 66 1.44 1.65 -4.97
C GLN A 66 0.70 2.86 -4.41
N GLU A 67 -0.48 3.18 -4.96
CA GLU A 67 -1.31 4.28 -4.45
C GLU A 67 -1.71 4.07 -2.99
N ARG A 68 -2.13 2.84 -2.63
CA ARG A 68 -2.50 2.50 -1.25
C ARG A 68 -1.32 2.64 -0.29
N VAL A 69 -0.18 2.07 -0.64
CA VAL A 69 1.04 2.15 0.18
C VAL A 69 1.46 3.60 0.36
N ASN A 70 1.47 4.40 -0.71
CA ASN A 70 1.82 5.81 -0.64
C ASN A 70 0.86 6.56 0.30
N LYS A 71 -0.45 6.33 0.17
CA LYS A 71 -1.44 6.97 1.04
C LYS A 71 -1.23 6.63 2.52
N GLU A 72 -0.96 5.35 2.83
CA GLU A 72 -0.71 4.93 4.21
C GLU A 72 0.59 5.48 4.78
N LEU A 73 1.65 5.53 3.97
CA LEU A 73 2.90 6.15 4.39
C LEU A 73 2.75 7.65 4.61
N THR A 74 2.01 8.36 3.74
CA THR A 74 1.73 9.79 3.92
C THR A 74 0.94 10.06 5.20
N ALA A 75 -0.14 9.30 5.44
CA ALA A 75 -0.91 9.45 6.67
C ALA A 75 -0.05 9.24 7.93
N ARG A 76 0.87 8.27 7.88
CA ARG A 76 1.78 8.00 9.01
C ARG A 76 2.86 9.05 9.19
N MET A 77 3.34 9.67 8.11
CA MET A 77 4.24 10.83 8.22
C MET A 77 3.52 12.01 8.90
N GLU A 78 2.24 12.21 8.61
CA GLU A 78 1.43 13.24 9.27
C GLU A 78 1.22 12.90 10.76
N GLU A 79 0.88 11.65 11.09
CA GLU A 79 0.79 11.16 12.47
C GLU A 79 2.12 11.31 13.22
N ASP A 80 3.23 10.96 12.59
CA ASP A 80 4.57 11.10 13.16
C ASP A 80 4.93 12.57 13.39
N LYS A 81 4.58 13.49 12.48
CA LYS A 81 4.78 14.94 12.65
C LYS A 81 3.97 15.49 13.83
N VAL A 82 2.72 15.06 14.00
CA VAL A 82 1.90 15.45 15.15
C VAL A 82 2.48 14.90 16.45
N ARG A 83 3.01 13.68 16.46
CA ARG A 83 3.67 13.12 17.64
C ARG A 83 4.94 13.88 17.99
N GLU A 84 5.79 14.21 17.01
CA GLU A 84 7.01 14.97 17.24
C GLU A 84 6.73 16.38 17.80
N THR A 85 5.73 17.07 17.25
CA THR A 85 5.31 18.40 17.73
C THR A 85 4.53 18.36 19.05
N GLY A 86 3.77 17.29 19.32
CA GLY A 86 3.08 17.08 20.60
C GLY A 86 4.02 16.67 21.74
N ASP A 87 5.05 15.88 21.43
CA ASP A 87 6.14 15.51 22.35
C ASP A 87 7.22 16.62 22.48
N ALA A 88 7.12 17.71 21.71
CA ALA A 88 7.96 18.91 21.86
C ALA A 88 7.73 19.66 23.19
N ASN A 89 6.81 19.20 24.03
CA ASN A 89 6.77 19.60 25.45
C ASN A 89 7.78 18.82 26.33
N GLY A 90 8.58 17.91 25.78
CA GLY A 90 9.46 17.05 26.58
C GLY A 90 10.79 16.59 25.98
N SER A 91 10.98 16.54 24.66
CA SER A 91 12.23 15.97 24.11
C SER A 91 13.04 16.97 23.29
N LYS A 92 14.04 17.59 23.95
CA LYS A 92 15.15 18.28 23.28
C LYS A 92 15.91 17.28 22.41
N VAL A 93 15.56 17.18 21.13
CA VAL A 93 16.47 16.67 20.11
C VAL A 93 17.49 17.77 19.82
N ASN A 94 18.77 17.41 19.83
CA ASN A 94 19.92 18.29 19.67
C ASN A 94 19.91 18.98 18.29
N GLY A 95 19.18 20.09 18.17
CA GLY A 95 19.11 20.84 16.93
C GLY A 95 18.06 21.95 16.91
N GLY A 96 17.82 22.63 18.03
CA GLY A 96 16.92 23.79 18.10
C GLY A 96 15.44 23.43 17.98
N VAL A 97 14.63 24.01 18.86
CA VAL A 97 13.17 24.01 18.69
C VAL A 97 12.90 24.93 17.50
N ILE A 98 12.73 24.38 16.30
CA ILE A 98 12.16 25.13 15.19
C ILE A 98 10.66 25.23 15.51
N ASP A 99 10.28 26.35 16.09
CA ASP A 99 8.90 26.74 16.27
C ASP A 99 8.35 27.04 14.87
N GLU A 100 7.70 26.05 14.24
CA GLU A 100 7.20 26.15 12.87
C GLU A 100 6.20 27.31 12.69
N ALA A 101 5.50 27.74 13.74
CA ALA A 101 4.68 28.96 13.70
C ALA A 101 5.54 30.23 13.53
N LYS A 102 6.75 30.22 14.10
CA LYS A 102 7.70 31.33 14.02
C LYS A 102 8.50 31.32 12.71
N GLU A 103 8.62 30.16 12.05
CA GLU A 103 9.24 30.04 10.72
C GLU A 103 8.25 30.46 9.61
N GLU A 104 6.95 30.18 9.76
CA GLU A 104 5.90 30.68 8.86
C GLU A 104 5.78 32.22 8.87
N ASP A 105 5.90 32.86 10.05
CA ASP A 105 5.83 34.32 10.18
C ASP A 105 7.04 35.06 9.55
N ASN A 106 8.16 34.37 9.35
CA ASN A 106 9.38 34.95 8.75
C ASN A 106 9.52 34.64 7.24
N TYR A 107 8.57 33.93 6.64
CA TYR A 107 8.56 33.60 5.22
C TYR A 107 8.08 34.80 4.38
N GLY A 108 8.90 35.86 4.30
CA GLY A 108 8.58 37.04 3.49
C GLY A 108 9.42 38.29 3.73
N GLU A 109 10.29 38.30 4.74
CA GLU A 109 11.21 39.40 4.98
C GLU A 109 12.64 38.84 4.95
N GLU A 110 13.43 39.21 3.94
CA GLU A 110 14.85 38.92 3.90
C GLU A 110 15.45 39.56 5.17
N VAL A 111 15.85 38.77 6.17
CA VAL A 111 16.58 39.30 7.33
C VAL A 111 17.95 39.71 6.82
N VAL A 112 18.05 40.94 6.33
CA VAL A 112 19.33 41.60 6.08
C VAL A 112 19.93 41.85 7.47
N GLU A 113 20.88 41.01 7.86
CA GLU A 113 21.77 41.33 8.96
C GLU A 113 22.56 42.58 8.57
N GLU A 114 22.15 43.75 9.08
CA GLU A 114 22.99 44.95 9.01
C GLU A 114 24.16 44.76 9.99
N GLU A 115 25.35 44.52 9.43
CA GLU A 115 26.64 44.59 10.14
C GLU A 115 26.92 46.05 10.54
N ASP A 116 27.03 46.33 11.84
CA ASP A 116 27.66 47.53 12.41
C ASP A 116 29.07 47.20 12.94
#